data_AF-A0AAJ6ZIY3-F1
#
_entry.id   AF-A0AAJ6ZIY3-F1
#
_cell.length_a   1.000
_cell.length_b   1.000
_cell.length_c   1.000
_cell.angle_alpha   90.00
_cell.angle_beta   90.00
_cell.angle_gamma   90.00
#
_symmetry.space_group_name_H-M   'P 1'
#
loop_
_entity.id
_entity.type
_entity.pdbx_description
1 polymer ?
#
loop_
_entity_poly.entity_id
_entity_poly.type
_entity_poly.pdbx_seq_one_letter_code
_entity_poly.pdbx_strand_id
1 'polypeptide(L)'
;MLPQLAVSAKILCLLMVVICGAVPSMVRSVRLYNQCSHMYVNVFPNGTVMARSDGNDHPNLTISTRGVNLELLIHSPVQDMYLCFNRSKLVGRRLSRFQAERQSNCLFKEEFVDGYSSFHLVKNDDRYIGFNRRGLQLRRLKSRLSQRSQNCFAFMKENQDFDISRHNHMVAADRPRHPQRRLRPPPQNSIKPPCHGVRHHHGRHQRRRNCEGT
;
A
#
# COMPACT_ATOMS: atom_id res chain seq x y z
N MET A 1 -15.52 20.54 50.32
CA MET A 1 -14.83 20.74 49.02
C MET A 1 -14.74 19.47 48.15
N LEU A 2 -15.62 18.48 48.33
CA LEU A 2 -15.67 17.24 47.53
C LEU A 2 -16.58 17.24 46.26
N PRO A 3 -17.58 18.13 46.07
CA PRO A 3 -18.50 17.99 44.94
C PRO A 3 -17.89 18.44 43.59
N GLN A 4 -16.90 19.34 43.61
CA GLN A 4 -16.32 19.92 42.39
C GLN A 4 -15.42 18.93 41.62
N LEU A 5 -14.73 18.05 42.35
CA LEU A 5 -13.85 17.01 41.78
C LEU A 5 -14.63 15.87 41.13
N ALA A 6 -15.80 15.51 41.68
CA ALA A 6 -16.66 14.49 41.10
C ALA A 6 -17.34 14.98 39.81
N VAL A 7 -17.70 16.26 39.76
CA VAL A 7 -18.26 16.89 38.55
C VAL A 7 -17.19 17.00 37.46
N SER A 8 -15.95 17.37 37.80
CA SER A 8 -14.86 17.45 36.82
C SER A 8 -14.47 16.09 36.25
N ALA A 9 -14.41 15.04 37.08
CA ALA A 9 -14.13 13.68 36.61
C ALA A 9 -15.19 13.16 35.64
N LYS A 10 -16.48 13.39 35.93
CA LYS A 10 -17.58 13.01 35.03
C LYS A 10 -17.52 13.74 33.69
N ILE A 11 -17.21 15.04 33.70
CA ILE A 11 -17.05 15.83 32.48
C ILE A 11 -15.84 15.34 31.67
N LEU A 12 -14.71 15.05 32.32
CA LEU A 12 -13.52 14.50 31.65
C LEU A 12 -13.80 13.12 31.04
N CYS A 13 -14.52 12.24 31.74
CA CYS A 13 -14.93 10.94 31.20
C CYS A 13 -15.87 11.10 30.00
N LEU A 14 -16.84 12.01 30.05
CA LEU A 14 -17.73 12.29 28.92
C LEU A 14 -16.95 12.87 27.73
N LEU A 15 -16.04 13.82 27.96
CA LEU A 15 -15.18 14.36 26.91
C LEU A 15 -14.27 13.28 26.31
N MET A 16 -13.68 12.40 27.12
CA MET A 16 -12.89 11.28 26.62
C MET A 16 -13.73 10.27 25.83
N VAL A 17 -14.97 9.98 26.24
CA VAL A 17 -15.87 9.11 25.45
C VAL A 17 -16.24 9.77 24.11
N VAL A 18 -16.47 11.08 24.09
CA VAL A 18 -16.75 11.83 22.86
C VAL A 18 -15.52 11.87 21.93
N ILE A 19 -14.32 12.02 22.48
CA ILE A 19 -13.05 12.06 21.72
C ILE A 19 -12.65 10.65 21.25
N CYS A 20 -12.80 9.62 22.08
CA CYS A 20 -12.47 8.23 21.73
C CYS A 20 -13.51 7.60 20.78
N GLY A 21 -14.76 8.08 20.78
CA GLY A 21 -15.77 7.72 19.78
C GLY A 21 -15.49 8.30 18.39
N ALA A 22 -14.67 9.36 18.31
CA ALA A 22 -14.10 9.87 17.08
C ALA A 22 -12.78 9.15 16.78
N VAL A 23 -12.83 7.84 16.49
CA VAL A 23 -11.69 7.17 15.85
C VAL A 23 -11.36 7.99 14.60
N PRO A 24 -10.20 8.65 14.52
CA PRO A 24 -9.88 9.46 13.36
C PRO A 24 -9.94 8.53 12.15
N SER A 25 -10.84 8.84 11.22
CA SER A 25 -10.93 8.19 9.91
C SER A 25 -9.50 8.03 9.41
N MET A 26 -9.01 6.80 9.30
CA MET A 26 -7.61 6.56 8.91
C MET A 26 -7.42 7.07 7.48
N VAL A 27 -6.64 8.14 7.35
CA VAL A 27 -6.34 8.80 6.08
C VAL A 27 -4.91 8.44 5.68
N ARG A 28 -4.71 7.94 4.46
CA ARG A 28 -3.38 7.67 3.90
C ARG A 28 -3.22 8.30 2.53
N SER A 29 -2.12 9.03 2.35
CA SER A 29 -1.64 9.47 1.04
C SER A 29 -0.95 8.31 0.34
N VAL A 30 -1.39 7.97 -0.86
CA VAL A 30 -0.91 6.84 -1.65
C VAL A 30 -0.83 7.19 -3.12
N ARG A 31 0.04 6.50 -3.84
CA ARG A 31 -0.02 6.39 -5.30
C ARG A 31 -0.57 5.00 -5.64
N LEU A 32 -1.48 4.94 -6.60
CA LEU A 32 -2.08 3.67 -7.05
C LEU A 32 -1.45 3.25 -8.36
N TYR A 33 -0.55 2.27 -8.31
CA TYR A 33 0.08 1.68 -9.49
C TYR A 33 -0.77 0.52 -10.02
N ASN A 34 -1.23 0.58 -11.27
CA ASN A 34 -2.05 -0.47 -11.87
C ASN A 34 -1.20 -1.57 -12.52
N GLN A 35 -1.48 -2.82 -12.17
CA GLN A 35 -0.70 -3.98 -12.59
C GLN A 35 -0.82 -4.30 -14.09
N CYS A 36 -1.93 -3.94 -14.74
CA CYS A 36 -2.16 -4.25 -16.16
C CYS A 36 -1.59 -3.18 -17.09
N SER A 37 -1.66 -1.91 -16.68
CA SER A 37 -1.17 -0.79 -17.47
C SER A 37 0.27 -0.41 -17.14
N HIS A 38 0.82 -0.87 -16.02
CA HIS A 38 2.12 -0.45 -15.50
C HIS A 38 2.25 1.06 -15.29
N MET A 39 1.15 1.70 -14.87
CA MET A 39 1.02 3.15 -14.79
C MET A 39 0.23 3.56 -13.55
N TYR A 40 0.35 4.82 -13.14
CA TYR A 40 -0.30 5.35 -11.95
C TYR A 40 -1.63 6.02 -12.25
N VAL A 41 -2.59 5.86 -11.34
CA VAL A 41 -3.88 6.53 -11.43
C VAL A 41 -3.71 8.04 -11.35
N ASN A 42 -4.25 8.73 -12.34
CA ASN A 42 -4.20 10.18 -12.52
C ASN A 42 -5.62 10.75 -12.60
N VAL A 43 -5.83 11.89 -11.96
CA VAL A 43 -7.06 12.69 -12.06
C VAL A 43 -6.73 14.02 -12.73
N PHE A 44 -7.41 14.31 -13.84
CA PHE A 44 -7.20 15.53 -14.61
C PHE A 44 -8.12 16.67 -14.15
N PRO A 45 -7.78 17.95 -14.42
CA PRO A 45 -8.59 19.10 -14.04
C PRO A 45 -10.03 19.09 -14.55
N ASN A 46 -10.29 18.38 -15.65
CA ASN A 46 -11.62 18.17 -16.24
C ASN A 46 -12.40 17.01 -15.61
N GLY A 47 -11.89 16.38 -14.55
CA GLY A 47 -12.50 15.22 -13.87
C GLY A 47 -12.31 13.89 -14.59
N THR A 48 -11.52 13.84 -15.66
CA THR A 48 -11.16 12.57 -16.30
C THR A 48 -10.18 11.81 -15.40
N VAL A 49 -10.35 10.49 -15.29
CA VAL A 49 -9.45 9.60 -14.56
C VAL A 49 -8.81 8.61 -15.53
N MET A 50 -7.49 8.50 -15.57
CA MET A 50 -6.76 7.56 -16.42
C MET A 50 -5.52 7.05 -15.70
N ALA A 51 -4.92 5.95 -16.15
CA ALA A 51 -3.58 5.59 -15.70
C ALA A 51 -2.53 6.17 -16.67
N ARG A 52 -1.51 6.85 -16.15
CA ARG A 52 -0.38 7.40 -16.93
C ARG A 52 0.96 7.18 -16.23
N SER A 53 2.03 7.17 -17.01
CA SER A 53 3.41 7.00 -16.57
C SER A 53 4.13 8.33 -16.34
N ASP A 54 3.42 9.45 -16.34
CA ASP A 54 3.96 10.80 -16.41
C ASP A 54 5.00 11.14 -15.33
N GLY A 55 6.29 10.98 -15.69
CA GLY A 55 7.44 11.55 -14.99
C GLY A 55 7.59 11.17 -13.51
N ASN A 56 8.33 11.98 -12.74
CA ASN A 56 8.39 11.84 -11.28
C ASN A 56 7.13 12.40 -10.57
N ASP A 57 6.23 13.05 -11.32
CA ASP A 57 5.14 13.87 -10.79
C ASP A 57 3.76 13.19 -10.87
N HIS A 58 3.66 11.87 -10.66
CA HIS A 58 2.35 11.22 -10.53
C HIS A 58 1.60 11.73 -9.29
N PRO A 59 0.32 12.10 -9.42
CA PRO A 59 -0.46 12.73 -8.36
C PRO A 59 -0.81 11.75 -7.26
N ASN A 60 -0.75 12.23 -6.03
CA ASN A 60 -1.17 11.47 -4.86
C ASN A 60 -2.70 11.38 -4.80
N LEU A 61 -3.17 10.25 -4.28
CA LEU A 61 -4.53 10.04 -3.86
C LEU A 61 -4.56 9.87 -2.36
N THR A 62 -5.61 10.36 -1.73
CA THR A 62 -5.87 10.19 -0.32
C THR A 62 -7.00 9.18 -0.16
N ILE A 63 -6.70 8.05 0.49
CA ILE A 63 -7.71 7.05 0.86
C ILE A 63 -8.09 7.27 2.31
N SER A 64 -9.38 7.49 2.56
CA SER A 64 -9.92 7.67 3.91
C SER A 64 -11.01 6.64 4.20
N THR A 65 -10.97 6.08 5.41
CA THR A 65 -11.91 5.05 5.84
C THR A 65 -13.08 5.66 6.61
N ARG A 66 -14.28 5.17 6.37
CA ARG A 66 -15.52 5.59 7.02
C ARG A 66 -16.15 4.46 7.81
N GLY A 67 -16.42 4.75 9.08
CA GLY A 67 -17.25 3.93 9.96
C GLY A 67 -16.69 2.51 10.16
N VAL A 68 -17.53 1.65 10.72
CA VAL A 68 -17.17 0.25 11.03
C VAL A 68 -17.10 -0.65 9.80
N ASN A 69 -17.76 -0.27 8.70
CA ASN A 69 -17.87 -1.08 7.48
C ASN A 69 -16.65 -0.99 6.56
N LEU A 70 -15.61 -0.25 6.98
CA LEU A 70 -14.36 -0.04 6.24
C LEU A 70 -14.58 0.49 4.81
N GLU A 71 -15.60 1.33 4.64
CA GLU A 71 -15.89 1.94 3.35
C GLU A 71 -14.91 3.08 3.08
N LEU A 72 -14.48 3.21 1.83
CA LEU A 72 -13.40 4.08 1.43
C LEU A 72 -13.92 5.23 0.59
N LEU A 73 -13.38 6.41 0.87
CA LEU A 73 -13.38 7.55 -0.05
C LEU A 73 -11.97 7.68 -0.63
N ILE A 74 -11.90 7.90 -1.94
CA ILE A 74 -10.65 8.16 -2.63
C ILE A 74 -10.70 9.59 -3.15
N HIS A 75 -9.85 10.45 -2.62
CA HIS A 75 -9.75 11.87 -2.96
C HIS A 75 -8.45 12.13 -3.70
N SER A 76 -8.47 13.09 -4.61
CA SER A 76 -7.30 13.61 -5.32
C SER A 76 -7.03 15.02 -4.77
N PRO A 77 -6.07 15.19 -3.84
CA PRO A 77 -5.76 16.50 -3.25
C PRO A 77 -5.38 17.55 -4.29
N VAL A 78 -4.60 17.15 -5.31
CA VAL A 78 -4.08 18.06 -6.35
C VAL A 78 -5.22 18.75 -7.13
N GLN A 79 -6.31 18.02 -7.39
CA GLN A 79 -7.45 18.54 -8.17
C GLN A 79 -8.65 18.92 -7.30
N ASP A 80 -8.56 18.66 -6.00
CA ASP A 80 -9.65 18.68 -5.03
C ASP A 80 -10.93 17.97 -5.54
N MET A 81 -10.79 16.68 -5.85
CA MET A 81 -11.89 15.87 -6.37
C MET A 81 -11.97 14.51 -5.68
N TYR A 82 -13.19 14.04 -5.42
CA TYR A 82 -13.45 12.66 -5.04
C TYR A 82 -13.67 11.80 -6.28
N LEU A 83 -13.09 10.59 -6.28
CA LEU A 83 -13.36 9.60 -7.31
C LEU A 83 -14.77 9.04 -7.11
N CYS A 84 -15.55 9.04 -8.18
CA CYS A 84 -16.89 8.49 -8.21
C CYS A 84 -17.16 7.80 -9.55
N PHE A 85 -18.02 6.80 -9.57
CA PHE A 85 -18.56 6.27 -10.80
C PHE A 85 -19.76 7.11 -11.30
N ASN A 86 -19.67 7.61 -12.52
CA ASN A 86 -20.82 8.05 -13.28
C ASN A 86 -21.19 6.95 -14.30
N ARG A 87 -22.26 6.20 -14.00
CA ARG A 87 -22.63 4.96 -14.70
C ARG A 87 -21.45 3.97 -14.68
N SER A 88 -20.79 3.76 -15.83
CA SER A 88 -19.62 2.88 -15.97
C SER A 88 -18.28 3.61 -16.01
N LYS A 89 -18.28 4.95 -16.03
CA LYS A 89 -17.07 5.78 -16.11
C LYS A 89 -16.65 6.23 -14.72
N LEU A 90 -15.38 6.05 -14.37
CA LEU A 90 -14.76 6.64 -13.20
C LEU A 90 -14.40 8.10 -13.50
N VAL A 91 -14.84 9.00 -12.64
CA VAL A 91 -14.66 10.45 -12.77
C VAL A 91 -14.25 11.07 -11.45
N GLY A 92 -13.46 12.13 -11.51
CA GLY A 92 -13.30 13.06 -10.40
C GLY A 92 -14.52 13.98 -10.33
N ARG A 93 -15.07 14.15 -9.12
CA ARG A 93 -16.15 15.11 -8.83
C ARG A 93 -15.71 16.05 -7.72
N ARG A 94 -15.88 17.35 -7.92
CA ARG A 94 -15.76 18.37 -6.87
C ARG A 94 -16.93 18.22 -5.91
N LEU A 95 -16.66 17.69 -4.73
CA LEU A 95 -17.63 17.41 -3.67
C LEU A 95 -16.98 17.74 -2.35
N SER A 96 -17.76 18.23 -1.39
CA SER A 96 -17.30 18.19 0.01
C SER A 96 -17.24 16.74 0.49
N ARG A 97 -16.44 16.47 1.52
CA ARG A 97 -16.38 15.14 2.14
C ARG A 97 -17.76 14.60 2.50
N PHE A 98 -18.56 15.42 3.17
CA PHE A 98 -19.93 15.09 3.56
C PHE A 98 -20.84 14.76 2.36
N GLN A 99 -20.70 15.49 1.25
CA GLN A 99 -21.41 15.16 0.01
C GLN A 99 -20.94 13.82 -0.55
N ALA A 100 -19.64 13.57 -0.62
CA ALA A 100 -19.08 12.31 -1.13
C ALA A 100 -19.53 11.10 -0.28
N GLU A 101 -19.59 11.25 1.04
CA GLU A 101 -20.08 10.21 1.96
C GLU A 101 -21.54 9.82 1.72
N ARG A 102 -22.39 10.76 1.29
CA ARG A 102 -23.80 10.47 0.99
C ARG A 102 -24.02 9.85 -0.39
N GLN A 103 -22.98 9.76 -1.20
CA GLN A 103 -23.07 9.34 -2.60
C GLN A 103 -22.56 7.91 -2.74
N SER A 104 -23.48 6.94 -2.89
CA SER A 104 -23.14 5.50 -3.00
C SER A 104 -22.27 5.14 -4.21
N ASN A 105 -22.16 6.04 -5.19
CA ASN A 105 -21.25 5.90 -6.32
C ASN A 105 -19.84 6.48 -6.09
N CYS A 106 -19.58 7.05 -4.91
CA CYS A 106 -18.26 7.55 -4.49
C CYS A 106 -17.65 6.71 -3.36
N LEU A 107 -18.35 5.67 -2.92
CA LEU A 107 -17.95 4.79 -1.83
C LEU A 107 -17.42 3.47 -2.37
N PHE A 108 -16.25 3.07 -1.88
CA PHE A 108 -15.56 1.87 -2.32
C PHE A 108 -15.26 0.92 -1.16
N LYS A 109 -14.99 -0.34 -1.49
CA LYS A 109 -14.34 -1.29 -0.60
C LYS A 109 -13.04 -1.76 -1.22
N GLU A 110 -12.08 -2.08 -0.38
CA GLU A 110 -10.80 -2.66 -0.77
C GLU A 110 -10.80 -4.17 -0.50
N GLU A 111 -10.41 -4.92 -1.52
CA GLU A 111 -10.05 -6.34 -1.41
C GLU A 111 -8.53 -6.46 -1.57
N PHE A 112 -7.87 -7.25 -0.73
CA PHE A 112 -6.44 -7.50 -0.84
C PHE A 112 -6.18 -8.98 -1.12
N VAL A 113 -5.67 -9.26 -2.32
CA VAL A 113 -5.43 -10.63 -2.81
C VAL A 113 -4.08 -10.66 -3.51
N ASP A 114 -3.26 -11.67 -3.19
CA ASP A 114 -1.96 -11.92 -3.81
C ASP A 114 -1.00 -10.70 -3.82
N GLY A 115 -1.04 -9.88 -2.77
CA GLY A 115 -0.19 -8.69 -2.67
C GLY A 115 -0.72 -7.44 -3.38
N TYR A 116 -1.90 -7.52 -4.00
CA TYR A 116 -2.52 -6.41 -4.72
C TYR A 116 -3.86 -6.01 -4.10
N SER A 117 -4.12 -4.71 -4.10
CA SER A 117 -5.39 -4.11 -3.75
C SER A 117 -6.32 -4.05 -4.97
N SER A 118 -7.60 -4.35 -4.79
CA SER A 118 -8.66 -4.11 -5.76
C SER A 118 -9.75 -3.25 -5.11
N PHE A 119 -10.31 -2.29 -5.86
CA PHE A 119 -11.31 -1.36 -5.32
C PHE A 119 -12.62 -1.49 -6.08
N HIS A 120 -13.70 -1.85 -5.40
CA HIS A 120 -15.04 -1.95 -5.99
C HIS A 120 -16.04 -1.02 -5.32
N LEU A 121 -17.12 -0.68 -6.03
CA LEU A 121 -18.21 0.10 -5.44
C LEU A 121 -18.87 -0.64 -4.29
N VAL A 122 -19.25 0.08 -3.24
CA VAL A 122 -20.06 -0.47 -2.13
C VAL A 122 -21.41 -1.00 -2.64
N LYS A 123 -22.06 -0.25 -3.55
CA LYS A 123 -23.39 -0.60 -4.08
C LYS A 123 -23.38 -1.69 -5.16
N ASN A 124 -22.22 -2.03 -5.70
CA ASN A 124 -22.08 -3.00 -6.79
C ASN A 124 -20.67 -3.58 -6.70
N ASP A 125 -20.59 -4.76 -6.12
CA ASP A 125 -19.36 -5.53 -5.90
C ASP A 125 -18.67 -5.93 -7.22
N ASP A 126 -19.38 -6.00 -8.35
CA ASP A 126 -18.83 -6.32 -9.67
C ASP A 126 -18.31 -5.08 -10.45
N ARG A 127 -18.48 -3.87 -9.91
CA ARG A 127 -17.96 -2.61 -10.48
C ARG A 127 -16.66 -2.20 -9.80
N TYR A 128 -15.56 -2.58 -10.43
CA TYR A 128 -14.20 -2.24 -9.98
C TYR A 128 -13.62 -1.02 -10.70
N ILE A 129 -12.78 -0.28 -9.98
CA ILE A 129 -11.79 0.60 -10.59
C ILE A 129 -10.79 -0.27 -11.34
N GLY A 130 -10.55 0.03 -12.60
CA GLY A 130 -9.59 -0.73 -13.41
C GLY A 130 -9.19 0.01 -14.68
N PHE A 131 -8.01 -0.31 -15.18
CA PHE A 131 -7.43 0.31 -16.37
C PHE A 131 -6.85 -0.78 -17.27
N ASN A 132 -7.12 -0.69 -18.57
CA ASN A 132 -6.52 -1.59 -19.54
C ASN A 132 -5.03 -1.28 -19.73
N ARG A 133 -4.34 -2.09 -20.55
CA ARG A 133 -2.91 -1.92 -20.86
C ARG A 133 -2.52 -0.53 -21.40
N ARG A 134 -3.47 0.20 -21.99
CA ARG A 134 -3.25 1.57 -22.53
C ARG A 134 -3.54 2.67 -21.49
N GLY A 135 -3.85 2.30 -20.25
CA GLY A 135 -4.21 3.23 -19.18
C GLY A 135 -5.64 3.78 -19.28
N LEU A 136 -6.47 3.23 -20.18
CA LEU A 136 -7.87 3.63 -20.32
C LEU A 136 -8.74 2.84 -19.34
N GLN A 137 -9.69 3.53 -18.74
CA GLN A 137 -10.61 2.95 -17.75
C GLN A 137 -11.39 1.75 -18.31
N LEU A 138 -11.56 0.72 -17.50
CA LEU A 138 -12.43 -0.41 -17.79
C LEU A 138 -13.88 -0.09 -17.45
N ARG A 139 -14.73 -0.05 -18.49
CA ARG A 139 -16.17 0.20 -18.34
C ARG A 139 -17.01 -1.06 -18.14
N ARG A 140 -16.46 -2.24 -18.44
CA ARG A 140 -17.13 -3.54 -18.30
C ARG A 140 -17.01 -4.06 -16.87
N LEU A 141 -17.98 -4.84 -16.42
CA LEU A 141 -17.99 -5.45 -15.09
C LEU A 141 -16.90 -6.53 -15.01
N LYS A 142 -16.40 -6.80 -13.79
CA LYS A 142 -15.28 -7.75 -13.58
C LYS A 142 -15.68 -9.16 -14.02
N SER A 143 -16.90 -9.59 -13.73
CA SER A 143 -17.49 -10.87 -14.15
C SER A 143 -17.55 -11.07 -15.67
N ARG A 144 -17.62 -9.96 -16.44
CA ARG A 144 -17.72 -9.99 -17.90
C ARG A 144 -16.37 -9.93 -18.61
N LEU A 145 -15.28 -9.91 -17.86
CA LEU A 145 -13.93 -9.87 -18.42
C LEU A 145 -13.26 -11.24 -18.29
N SER A 146 -12.42 -11.56 -19.28
CA SER A 146 -11.62 -12.79 -19.27
C SER A 146 -10.66 -12.82 -18.08
N GLN A 147 -10.25 -14.03 -17.67
CA GLN A 147 -9.26 -14.22 -16.59
C GLN A 147 -7.96 -13.42 -16.84
N ARG A 148 -7.53 -13.31 -18.10
CA ARG A 148 -6.32 -12.55 -18.50
C ARG A 148 -6.43 -11.05 -18.24
N SER A 149 -7.63 -10.53 -17.99
CA SER A 149 -7.88 -9.11 -17.72
C SER A 149 -8.14 -8.81 -16.24
N GLN A 150 -8.12 -9.84 -15.37
CA GLN A 150 -8.37 -9.65 -13.93
C GLN A 150 -7.31 -8.78 -13.27
N ASN A 151 -6.04 -8.90 -13.72
CA ASN A 151 -4.95 -8.03 -13.27
C ASN A 151 -5.18 -6.54 -13.58
N CYS A 152 -6.12 -6.19 -14.46
CA CYS A 152 -6.45 -4.80 -14.78
C CYS A 152 -7.26 -4.09 -13.69
N PHE A 153 -7.71 -4.83 -12.68
CA PHE A 153 -8.32 -4.31 -11.46
C PHE A 153 -7.38 -4.31 -10.24
N ALA A 154 -6.15 -4.81 -10.41
CA ALA A 154 -5.17 -4.97 -9.35
C ALA A 154 -4.23 -3.75 -9.26
N PHE A 155 -3.99 -3.28 -8.03
CA PHE A 155 -3.19 -2.11 -7.73
C PHE A 155 -2.17 -2.39 -6.64
N MET A 156 -0.97 -1.83 -6.76
CA MET A 156 -0.05 -1.66 -5.64
C MET A 156 -0.23 -0.27 -5.04
N LYS A 157 -0.28 -0.20 -3.71
CA LYS A 157 -0.32 1.06 -2.95
C LYS A 157 1.11 1.45 -2.60
N GLU A 158 1.61 2.52 -3.21
CA GLU A 158 2.91 3.09 -2.88
C GLU A 158 2.70 4.25 -1.90
N ASN A 159 3.22 4.10 -0.67
CA ASN A 159 3.20 5.17 0.33
C ASN A 159 4.35 6.12 0.06
N GLN A 160 4.06 7.39 -0.21
CA GLN A 160 5.12 8.38 -0.45
C GLN A 160 5.93 8.69 0.81
N ASP A 161 5.28 8.68 1.98
CA ASP A 161 5.93 8.99 3.26
C ASP A 161 6.75 7.81 3.82
N PHE A 162 6.69 6.65 3.18
CA PHE A 162 7.40 5.46 3.64
C PHE A 162 8.79 5.40 3.01
N ASP A 163 9.76 5.96 3.73
CA ASP A 163 11.18 5.73 3.45
C ASP A 163 11.64 4.48 4.21
N ILE A 164 11.97 3.42 3.47
CA ILE A 164 12.47 2.16 4.03
C ILE A 164 13.76 2.35 4.82
N SER A 165 14.62 3.28 4.42
CA SER A 165 15.88 3.60 5.10
C SER A 165 15.58 4.24 6.45
N ARG A 166 14.70 5.24 6.47
CA ARG A 166 14.23 5.89 7.69
C ARG A 166 13.52 4.90 8.63
N HIS A 167 12.65 4.05 8.09
CA HIS A 167 11.96 3.00 8.86
C HIS A 167 12.96 2.01 9.47
N ASN A 168 13.90 1.48 8.68
CA ASN A 168 14.93 0.57 9.16
C ASN A 168 15.81 1.22 10.23
N HIS A 169 16.18 2.50 10.07
CA HIS A 169 16.91 3.25 11.08
C HIS A 169 16.13 3.37 12.39
N MET A 170 14.84 3.68 12.35
CA MET A 170 14.00 3.76 13.56
C MET A 170 13.89 2.39 14.26
N VAL A 171 13.61 1.33 13.50
CA VAL A 171 13.49 -0.03 14.05
C VAL A 171 14.83 -0.55 14.60
N ALA A 172 15.95 -0.17 13.97
CA ALA A 172 17.28 -0.50 14.48
C ALA A 172 17.65 0.32 15.73
N ALA A 173 17.21 1.57 15.83
CA ALA A 173 17.48 2.46 16.96
C ALA A 173 16.68 2.10 18.23
N ASP A 174 15.47 1.55 18.06
CA ASP A 174 14.59 1.14 19.17
C ASP A 174 14.88 -0.29 19.68
N ARG A 175 15.91 -0.96 19.14
CA ARG A 175 16.39 -2.19 19.75
C ARG A 175 17.11 -1.83 21.06
N PRO A 176 16.72 -2.40 22.22
CA PRO A 176 17.58 -2.33 23.39
C PRO A 176 18.95 -2.85 22.98
N ARG A 177 20.00 -2.06 23.29
CA ARG A 177 21.39 -2.47 23.06
C ARG A 177 21.60 -3.77 23.82
N HIS A 178 21.38 -4.89 23.15
CA HIS A 178 21.85 -6.17 23.66
C HIS A 178 23.37 -6.00 23.81
N PRO A 179 23.92 -6.31 25.00
CA PRO A 179 25.37 -6.24 25.18
C PRO A 179 26.00 -7.01 24.04
N GLN A 180 26.89 -6.34 23.30
CA GLN A 180 27.62 -6.91 22.18
C GLN A 180 28.06 -8.31 22.60
N ARG A 181 27.48 -9.35 21.97
CA ARG A 181 28.05 -10.68 22.05
C ARG A 181 29.47 -10.48 21.54
N ARG A 182 30.44 -10.57 22.45
CA ARG A 182 31.86 -10.47 22.12
C ARG A 182 32.06 -11.33 20.88
N LEU A 183 32.48 -10.69 19.79
CA LEU A 183 33.00 -11.41 18.63
C LEU A 183 34.04 -12.36 19.19
N ARG A 184 33.74 -13.67 19.12
CA ARG A 184 34.67 -14.70 19.53
C ARG A 184 35.92 -14.46 18.68
N PRO A 185 37.11 -14.26 19.28
CA PRO A 185 38.32 -14.10 18.49
C PRO A 185 38.45 -15.31 17.57
N PRO A 186 38.87 -15.13 16.31
CA PRO A 186 39.13 -16.26 15.44
C PRO A 186 40.15 -17.18 16.14
N PRO A 187 39.97 -18.51 16.09
CA PRO A 187 40.94 -19.42 16.65
C PRO A 187 42.29 -19.18 15.98
N GLN A 188 43.27 -18.77 16.78
CA GLN A 188 44.67 -18.71 16.36
C GLN A 188 45.15 -20.14 16.13
N ASN A 189 45.84 -20.32 15.00
CA ASN A 189 46.60 -21.51 14.60
C ASN A 189 45.81 -22.70 14.04
N SER A 190 45.60 -22.68 12.72
CA SER A 190 46.21 -23.74 11.92
C SER A 190 46.67 -23.16 10.58
N ILE A 191 47.98 -22.94 10.48
CA ILE A 191 48.67 -22.75 9.21
C ILE A 191 48.44 -24.05 8.43
N LYS A 192 47.55 -24.05 7.44
CA LYS A 192 47.51 -25.08 6.40
C LYS A 192 48.07 -24.47 5.12
N PRO A 193 49.08 -25.09 4.49
CA PRO A 193 49.72 -24.52 3.31
C PRO A 193 48.72 -24.44 2.14
N PRO A 194 48.87 -23.44 1.24
CA PRO A 194 48.03 -23.35 0.07
C PRO A 194 48.32 -24.52 -0.87
N CYS A 195 47.30 -25.33 -1.16
CA CYS A 195 47.34 -26.30 -2.23
C CYS A 195 47.44 -25.54 -3.58
N HIS A 196 48.66 -25.37 -4.08
CA HIS A 196 48.90 -25.00 -5.47
C HIS A 196 48.54 -26.19 -6.37
N GLY A 197 47.32 -26.18 -6.89
CA GLY A 197 46.89 -27.07 -7.97
C GLY A 197 46.89 -26.32 -9.30
N VAL A 198 47.89 -26.60 -10.13
CA VAL A 198 48.09 -26.06 -11.47
C VAL A 198 46.87 -26.34 -12.37
N ARG A 199 46.40 -25.30 -13.08
CA ARG A 199 45.40 -25.43 -14.14
C ARG A 199 45.99 -26.25 -15.30
N HIS A 200 45.45 -27.44 -15.56
CA HIS A 200 45.54 -28.06 -16.87
C HIS A 200 44.13 -28.28 -17.42
N HIS A 201 43.84 -27.62 -18.54
CA HIS A 201 42.75 -27.96 -19.44
C HIS A 201 43.01 -29.36 -19.99
N HIS A 202 42.06 -30.29 -19.84
CA HIS A 202 41.57 -31.21 -20.87
C HIS A 202 40.37 -32.01 -20.32
N GLY A 203 39.46 -32.37 -21.23
CA GLY A 203 38.10 -32.79 -20.92
C GLY A 203 37.93 -34.18 -20.30
N ARG A 204 36.64 -34.46 -20.05
CA ARG A 204 36.00 -35.70 -19.56
C ARG A 204 35.98 -35.91 -18.04
N HIS A 205 34.75 -35.78 -17.53
CA HIS A 205 34.16 -36.40 -16.34
C HIS A 205 35.11 -37.06 -15.33
N GLN A 206 35.28 -36.45 -14.15
CA GLN A 206 35.43 -37.23 -12.91
C GLN A 206 34.74 -36.57 -11.71
N ARG A 207 34.02 -37.46 -11.01
CA ARG A 207 33.35 -37.42 -9.72
C ARG A 207 33.68 -36.25 -8.78
N ARG A 208 32.62 -35.64 -8.25
CA ARG A 208 32.61 -34.89 -6.98
C ARG A 208 33.33 -35.71 -5.91
N ARG A 209 34.47 -35.24 -5.43
CA ARG A 209 35.03 -35.68 -4.15
C ARG A 209 34.42 -34.78 -3.08
N ASN A 210 33.55 -35.38 -2.28
CA ASN A 210 33.06 -34.81 -1.03
C ASN A 210 34.27 -34.57 -0.12
N CYS A 211 34.43 -33.34 0.35
CA CYS A 211 35.21 -33.06 1.54
C CYS A 211 34.20 -32.90 2.68
N GLU A 212 33.88 -34.02 3.33
CA GLU A 212 33.14 -34.06 4.61
C GLU A 212 34.13 -34.15 5.78
N GLY A 213 33.80 -33.46 6.87
CA GLY A 213 34.32 -33.68 8.22
C GLY A 213 35.68 -33.04 8.51
N THR A 214 35.88 -32.30 9.60
CA THR A 214 35.14 -32.14 10.87
C THR A 214 35.42 -30.77 11.46
#